data_AF-A0A150FVV2-F1
#
_entry.id   AF-A0A150FVV2-F1
#
_cell.length_a   1.000
_cell.length_b   1.000
_cell.length_c   1.000
_cell.angle_alpha   90.00
_cell.angle_beta   90.00
_cell.angle_gamma   90.00
#
_symmetry.space_group_name_H-M   'P 1'
#
loop_
_entity.id
_entity.type
_entity.pdbx_description
1 polymer ?
#
loop_
_entity_poly.entity_id
_entity_poly.type
_entity_poly.pdbx_seq_one_letter_code
_entity_poly.pdbx_strand_id
1 'polypeptide(L)'
;MLAILTTFDYRGAPRLRPTNERSCQSKSTELLIRKLPFQRLVREIAQDFKTDLRFQSQAVLALQEAAEAYLVGLFEDTNLCAIHAKRVTIMPKDIQLARRIRGERA
;
A
#
# COMPACT_ATOMS: atom_id res chain seq x y z
N MET A 1 4.90 -3.94 7.84
CA MET A 1 4.48 -2.56 7.45
C MET A 1 5.12 -1.42 8.27
N LEU A 2 5.89 -1.67 9.35
CA LEU A 2 6.63 -0.58 10.02
C LEU A 2 7.80 -0.03 9.17
N ALA A 3 8.37 -0.83 8.26
CA ALA A 3 9.48 -0.40 7.41
C ALA A 3 9.10 0.53 6.24
N ILE A 4 7.83 0.58 5.82
CA ILE A 4 7.39 1.53 4.77
C ILE A 4 7.01 2.86 5.42
N LEU A 5 6.42 2.83 6.63
CA LEU A 5 6.08 4.03 7.38
C LEU A 5 7.28 4.72 8.02
N THR A 6 8.36 4.00 8.35
CA THR A 6 9.62 4.64 8.74
C THR A 6 10.23 5.43 7.59
N THR A 7 9.92 5.13 6.32
CA THR A 7 10.35 5.98 5.19
C THR A 7 9.49 7.22 4.99
N PHE A 8 8.31 7.31 5.62
CA PHE A 8 7.38 8.44 5.44
C PHE A 8 7.63 9.59 6.44
N ASP A 9 8.34 9.36 7.54
CA ASP A 9 8.71 10.42 8.49
C ASP A 9 10.03 10.12 9.23
N TYR A 10 11.16 10.51 8.64
CA TYR A 10 12.44 10.66 9.36
C TYR A 10 12.96 12.09 9.22
N ARG A 11 12.31 13.02 9.91
CA ARG A 11 13.03 14.16 10.49
C ARG A 11 13.84 13.66 11.70
N GLY A 12 15.06 13.19 11.45
CA GLY A 12 16.11 13.11 12.49
C GLY A 12 16.64 11.72 12.88
N ALA A 13 17.85 11.42 12.37
CA ALA A 13 18.94 10.67 13.01
C ALA A 13 18.92 9.11 13.06
N PRO A 14 20.11 8.46 13.09
CA PRO A 14 20.37 7.15 12.48
C PRO A 14 20.50 5.99 13.48
N ARG A 15 20.19 4.76 13.04
CA ARG A 15 20.85 3.47 13.40
C ARG A 15 20.07 2.31 12.80
N LEU A 16 20.68 1.63 11.82
CA LEU A 16 20.13 0.42 11.20
C LEU A 16 20.36 -0.77 12.12
N ARG A 17 19.29 -1.33 12.70
CA ARG A 17 19.32 -2.70 13.24
C ARG A 17 18.83 -3.66 12.17
N PRO A 18 19.48 -4.82 11.96
CA PRO A 18 18.97 -5.82 11.04
C PRO A 18 17.80 -6.53 11.73
N THR A 19 16.57 -6.28 11.29
CA THR A 19 15.41 -6.94 11.88
C THR A 19 15.14 -8.26 11.17
N ASN A 20 15.14 -9.35 11.95
CA ASN A 20 14.65 -10.69 11.61
C ASN A 20 13.12 -10.71 11.35
N GLU A 21 12.52 -9.58 10.97
CA GLU A 21 11.08 -9.36 10.82
C GLU A 21 10.57 -9.73 9.42
N ARG A 22 11.48 -10.03 8.47
CA ARG A 22 11.12 -10.37 7.09
C ARG A 22 10.40 -11.71 6.92
N SER A 23 10.43 -12.59 7.92
CA SER A 23 9.76 -13.91 7.86
C SER A 23 8.33 -13.89 8.43
N CYS A 24 7.97 -12.85 9.20
CA CYS A 24 6.73 -12.84 9.97
C CYS A 24 5.53 -12.22 9.23
N GLN A 25 5.76 -11.43 8.16
CA GLN A 25 4.68 -10.89 7.34
C GLN A 25 4.13 -11.90 6.33
N SER A 26 4.82 -13.03 6.13
CA SER A 26 4.43 -14.08 5.19
C SER A 26 3.38 -15.06 5.73
N LYS A 27 2.85 -14.88 6.96
CA LYS A 27 1.98 -15.88 7.60
C LYS A 27 0.76 -15.39 8.39
N SER A 28 0.45 -14.09 8.44
CA SER A 28 -0.81 -13.62 9.04
C SER A 28 -1.57 -12.76 8.03
N THR A 29 -2.77 -13.20 7.66
CA THR A 29 -3.74 -12.49 6.79
C THR A 29 -4.38 -11.32 7.56
N GLU A 30 -3.55 -10.51 8.21
CA GLU A 30 -3.98 -9.34 8.94
C GLU A 30 -4.10 -8.16 7.98
N LEU A 31 -5.35 -7.80 7.67
CA LEU A 31 -5.67 -6.62 6.89
C LEU A 31 -5.15 -5.36 7.60
N LEU A 32 -4.36 -4.58 6.89
CA LEU A 32 -3.65 -3.40 7.39
C LEU A 32 -4.59 -2.19 7.50
N ILE A 33 -5.61 -2.14 6.63
CA ILE A 33 -6.62 -1.10 6.62
C ILE A 33 -7.80 -1.53 7.50
N ARG A 34 -8.32 -0.63 8.34
CA ARG A 34 -9.54 -0.91 9.11
C ARG A 34 -10.71 -1.17 8.16
N LYS A 35 -11.48 -2.24 8.40
CA LYS A 35 -12.59 -2.67 7.52
C LYS A 35 -13.68 -1.61 7.34
N LEU A 36 -14.06 -0.90 8.41
CA LEU A 36 -15.15 0.09 8.35
C LEU A 36 -14.87 1.30 7.45
N PRO A 37 -13.72 2.01 7.54
CA PRO A 37 -13.43 3.11 6.62
C PRO A 37 -13.24 2.63 5.18
N PHE A 38 -12.63 1.46 4.95
CA PHE A 38 -12.52 0.89 3.60
C PHE A 38 -13.90 0.61 2.99
N GLN A 39 -14.80 0.01 3.77
CA GLN A 39 -16.18 -0.23 3.33
C GLN A 39 -16.93 1.07 3.01
N ARG A 40 -16.72 2.15 3.78
CA ARG A 40 -17.33 3.46 3.48
C ARG A 40 -16.83 4.02 2.15
N LEU A 41 -15.51 3.97 1.92
CA LEU A 41 -14.89 4.40 0.66
C LEU A 41 -15.41 3.62 -0.55
N VAL A 42 -15.51 2.29 -0.44
CA VAL A 42 -16.06 1.45 -1.52
C VAL A 42 -17.48 1.86 -1.87
N ARG A 43 -18.32 2.18 -0.86
CA ARG A 43 -19.70 2.61 -1.08
C ARG A 43 -19.79 4.01 -1.68
N GLU A 44 -18.95 4.93 -1.23
CA GLU A 44 -18.85 6.28 -1.76
C GLU A 44 -18.53 6.26 -3.26
N ILE A 45 -17.47 5.55 -3.66
CA ILE A 45 -17.07 5.41 -5.07
C ILE A 45 -18.17 4.73 -5.89
N ALA A 46 -18.80 3.68 -5.35
CA ALA A 46 -19.84 2.94 -6.07
C ALA A 46 -21.11 3.78 -6.32
N GLN A 47 -21.39 4.73 -5.42
CA GLN A 47 -22.56 5.59 -5.52
C GLN A 47 -22.48 6.55 -6.72
N ASP A 48 -21.27 6.90 -7.15
CA ASP A 48 -21.04 7.71 -8.37
C ASP A 48 -21.41 6.96 -9.66
N PHE A 49 -21.41 5.63 -9.64
CA PHE A 49 -21.77 4.80 -10.80
C PHE A 49 -23.24 4.40 -10.81
N LYS A 50 -23.78 4.02 -9.64
CA LYS A 50 -25.18 3.60 -9.52
C LYS A 50 -25.68 3.76 -8.08
N THR A 51 -26.82 4.43 -7.94
CA THR A 51 -27.52 4.55 -6.65
C THR A 51 -28.10 3.20 -6.21
N ASP A 52 -28.17 2.97 -4.90
CA ASP A 52 -28.77 1.76 -4.26
C ASP A 52 -28.04 0.42 -4.50
N LEU A 53 -26.73 0.44 -4.73
CA LEU A 53 -25.91 -0.79 -4.80
C LEU A 53 -25.75 -1.46 -3.42
N ARG A 54 -26.06 -2.75 -3.37
CA ARG A 54 -25.82 -3.61 -2.19
C ARG A 54 -24.58 -4.46 -2.40
N PHE A 55 -23.62 -4.33 -1.49
CA PHE A 55 -22.39 -5.14 -1.50
C PHE A 55 -22.53 -6.35 -0.59
N GLN A 56 -22.11 -7.52 -1.09
CA GLN A 56 -21.88 -8.70 -0.26
C GLN A 56 -20.66 -8.46 0.63
N SER A 57 -20.69 -8.97 1.88
CA SER A 57 -19.56 -8.85 2.81
C SER A 57 -18.25 -9.41 2.24
N GLN A 58 -18.33 -10.56 1.57
CA GLN A 58 -17.19 -11.21 0.92
C GLN A 58 -16.64 -10.39 -0.26
N ALA A 59 -17.49 -9.67 -1.01
CA ALA A 59 -17.04 -8.83 -2.11
C ALA A 59 -16.21 -7.64 -1.59
N VAL A 60 -16.63 -7.02 -0.48
CA VAL A 60 -15.86 -5.93 0.15
C VAL A 60 -14.52 -6.42 0.67
N LEU A 61 -14.48 -7.62 1.26
CA LEU A 61 -13.22 -8.24 1.71
C LEU A 61 -12.27 -8.52 0.55
N ALA A 62 -12.77 -9.10 -0.55
CA ALA A 62 -11.96 -9.37 -1.73
C ALA A 62 -11.39 -8.07 -2.34
N LEU A 63 -12.18 -7.00 -2.40
CA LEU A 63 -11.70 -5.68 -2.82
C LEU A 63 -10.61 -5.15 -1.89
N GLN A 64 -10.75 -5.37 -0.59
CA GLN A 64 -9.76 -4.94 0.38
C GLN A 64 -8.45 -5.71 0.24
N GLU A 65 -8.52 -7.04 0.13
CA GLU A 65 -7.35 -7.89 -0.06
C GLU A 65 -6.61 -7.53 -1.35
N ALA A 66 -7.32 -7.33 -2.45
CA ALA A 66 -6.74 -6.91 -3.71
C ALA A 66 -6.09 -5.52 -3.63
N ALA A 67 -6.75 -4.56 -2.99
CA ALA A 67 -6.23 -3.21 -2.82
C ALA A 67 -4.96 -3.18 -1.95
N GLU A 68 -4.94 -3.91 -0.83
CA GLU A 68 -3.77 -3.99 0.04
C GLU A 68 -2.61 -4.72 -0.64
N ALA A 69 -2.87 -5.83 -1.33
CA ALA A 69 -1.84 -6.54 -2.09
C ALA A 69 -1.21 -5.66 -3.18
N TYR A 70 -2.03 -4.89 -3.89
CA TYR A 70 -1.57 -3.94 -4.90
C TYR A 70 -0.69 -2.84 -4.28
N LEU A 71 -1.13 -2.22 -3.18
CA LEU A 71 -0.38 -1.16 -2.52
C LEU A 71 0.97 -1.67 -1.98
N VAL A 72 0.99 -2.87 -1.39
CA VAL A 72 2.23 -3.49 -0.90
C VAL A 72 3.22 -3.68 -2.06
N GLY A 73 2.79 -4.30 -3.16
CA GLY A 73 3.66 -4.50 -4.33
C GLY A 73 4.13 -3.17 -4.94
N LEU A 74 3.26 -2.17 -5.02
CA LEU A 74 3.64 -0.84 -5.54
C LEU A 74 4.69 -0.15 -4.67
N PHE A 75 4.57 -0.26 -3.34
CA PHE A 75 5.56 0.31 -2.42
C PHE A 75 6.89 -0.45 -2.43
N GLU A 76 6.88 -1.76 -2.68
CA GLU A 76 8.12 -2.53 -2.90
C GLU A 76 8.89 -1.99 -4.10
N ASP A 77 8.23 -1.78 -5.24
CA ASP A 77 8.87 -1.22 -6.44
C ASP A 77 9.28 0.24 -6.26
N THR A 78 8.46 1.03 -5.56
CA THR A 78 8.77 2.42 -5.21
C THR A 78 10.04 2.49 -4.34
N ASN A 79 10.18 1.56 -3.40
CA ASN A 79 11.36 1.47 -2.55
C ASN A 79 12.61 1.12 -3.37
N LEU A 80 12.51 0.20 -4.34
CA LEU A 80 13.60 -0.08 -5.27
C LEU A 80 14.00 1.15 -6.09
N CYS A 81 13.04 1.96 -6.52
CA CYS A 81 13.29 3.23 -7.23
C CYS A 81 14.02 4.25 -6.33
N ALA A 82 13.65 4.36 -5.05
CA ALA A 82 14.33 5.23 -4.10
C ALA A 82 15.78 4.77 -3.85
N ILE A 83 15.99 3.48 -3.65
CA ILE A 83 17.33 2.87 -3.46
C ILE A 83 18.20 3.07 -4.69
N HIS A 84 17.64 2.92 -5.89
CA HIS A 84 18.35 3.19 -7.14
C HIS A 84 18.87 4.64 -7.21
N ALA A 85 18.11 5.58 -6.64
CA ALA A 85 18.50 6.99 -6.52
C ALA A 85 19.32 7.30 -5.24
N LYS A 86 19.88 6.29 -4.57
CA LYS A 86 20.67 6.41 -3.32
C LYS A 86 19.93 7.08 -2.16
N ARG A 87 18.59 6.96 -2.13
CA ARG A 87 17.73 7.50 -1.06
C ARG A 87 17.08 6.36 -0.28
N VAL A 88 16.77 6.62 0.99
CA VAL A 88 16.01 5.70 1.85
C VAL A 88 14.55 6.17 1.99
N THR A 89 14.29 7.47 1.81
CA THR A 89 12.94 8.05 1.81
C THR A 89 12.30 7.94 0.42
N ILE A 90 11.13 7.31 0.36
CA ILE A 90 10.30 7.27 -0.84
C ILE A 90 9.66 8.64 -1.10
N MET A 91 9.59 9.02 -2.37
CA MET A 91 9.03 10.30 -2.81
C MET A 91 7.95 10.07 -3.88
N PRO A 92 7.03 11.03 -4.10
CA PRO A 92 6.00 10.89 -5.14
C PRO A 92 6.56 10.58 -6.53
N LYS A 93 7.75 11.08 -6.87
CA LYS A 93 8.45 10.78 -8.13
C LYS A 93 8.84 9.30 -8.27
N ASP A 94 9.12 8.61 -7.18
CA ASP A 94 9.47 7.18 -7.18
C ASP A 94 8.23 6.33 -7.46
N ILE A 95 7.08 6.74 -6.92
CA ILE A 95 5.78 6.09 -7.19
C ILE A 95 5.40 6.29 -8.66
N GLN A 96 5.56 7.51 -9.18
CA GLN A 96 5.30 7.80 -10.59
C GLN A 96 6.20 6.97 -11.52
N LEU A 97 7.48 6.81 -11.16
CA LEU A 97 8.42 5.98 -11.90
C LEU A 97 8.02 4.49 -11.86
N ALA A 98 7.72 3.96 -10.67
CA ALA A 98 7.28 2.57 -10.49
C ALA A 98 6.03 2.26 -11.32
N ARG A 99 4.99 3.12 -11.23
CA ARG A 99 3.76 2.97 -12.04
C ARG A 99 4.02 3.04 -13.54
N ARG A 100 4.93 3.93 -13.97
CA ARG A 100 5.31 4.05 -15.38
C ARG A 100 6.02 2.80 -15.91
N ILE A 101 6.87 2.17 -15.10
CA ILE A 101 7.57 0.93 -15.47
C ILE A 101 6.58 -0.26 -15.49
N ARG A 102 5.62 -0.31 -14.56
CA ARG A 102 4.55 -1.31 -14.56
C ARG A 102 3.59 -1.22 -15.75
N GLY A 103 3.63 -0.12 -16.50
CA GLY A 103 2.69 0.11 -17.60
C GLY A 103 1.29 0.55 -17.14
N GLU A 104 1.12 0.86 -15.85
CA GLU A 104 -0.10 1.38 -15.23
C GLU A 104 -0.25 2.89 -15.53
N ARG A 105 -0.28 3.23 -16.83
CA ARG A 105 -0.60 4.58 -17.27
C ARG A 105 -2.10 4.81 -17.07
N ALA A 106 -2.42 5.91 -16.36
CA ALA A 106 -3.64 6.65 -16.65
C ALA A 106 -3.42 7.47 -17.93
#